data_AF-A0A1F5TM74-F1
#
_entry.id   AF-A0A1F5TM74-F1
#
_cell.length_a   1.000
_cell.length_b   1.000
_cell.length_c   1.000
_cell.angle_alpha   90.00
_cell.angle_beta   90.00
_cell.angle_gamma   90.00
#
_symmetry.space_group_name_H-M   'P 1'
#
loop_
_entity.id
_entity.type
_entity.pdbx_description
1 polymer ?
#
loop_
_entity_poly.entity_id
_entity_poly.type
_entity_poly.pdbx_seq_one_letter_code
_entity_poly.pdbx_strand_id
1 'polypeptide(L)'
;MELKEEFEEAEEELLGVIDESLAVEISEIDQRESFVNVTVFKSIRIIFVIIFFFILLLLLVGFLLSRSILIPLKKIEDVSVEVSKGNFDLKSNIDSDDEFGHLSFIFDSMLDDIKKKFELEKYSKKLEEKVKERTKELDEKNKELERTLEDFYTLRITMQEKLELDDIKKENEVIKKS
;
A
#
# COMPACT_ATOMS: atom_id res chain seq x y z
N MET A 1 -96.14 56.59 6.34
CA MET A 1 -95.60 56.06 7.60
C MET A 1 -95.38 54.57 7.42
N GLU A 2 -96.41 53.82 7.02
CA GLU A 2 -96.34 52.40 6.63
C GLU A 2 -95.26 52.07 5.58
N LEU A 3 -95.18 52.81 4.46
CA LEU A 3 -94.15 52.55 3.43
C LEU A 3 -92.70 52.74 3.92
N LYS A 4 -92.50 53.53 4.99
CA LYS A 4 -91.16 53.75 5.57
C LYS A 4 -90.80 52.60 6.51
N GLU A 5 -91.77 52.11 7.27
CA GLU A 5 -91.61 50.92 8.12
C GLU A 5 -91.39 49.66 7.27
N GLU A 6 -92.15 49.46 6.20
CA GLU A 6 -91.93 48.33 5.27
C GLU A 6 -90.55 48.38 4.60
N PHE A 7 -90.05 49.59 4.30
CA PHE A 7 -88.72 49.74 3.71
C PHE A 7 -87.61 49.49 4.74
N GLU A 8 -87.77 49.95 5.98
CA GLU A 8 -86.83 49.68 7.08
C GLU A 8 -86.81 48.18 7.43
N GLU A 9 -87.95 47.51 7.44
CA GLU A 9 -88.06 46.06 7.68
C GLU A 9 -87.38 45.26 6.55
N ALA A 10 -87.61 45.64 5.29
CA ALA A 10 -86.94 45.02 4.15
C ALA A 10 -85.41 45.26 4.13
N GLU A 11 -84.95 46.42 4.60
CA GLU A 11 -83.53 46.73 4.74
C GLU A 11 -82.89 45.88 5.85
N GLU A 12 -83.56 45.72 6.98
CA GLU A 12 -83.09 44.88 8.09
C GLU A 12 -83.04 43.39 7.71
N GLU A 13 -84.05 42.91 6.98
CA GLU A 13 -84.06 41.55 6.42
C GLU A 13 -82.93 41.34 5.40
N LEU A 14 -82.71 42.31 4.50
CA LEU A 14 -81.62 42.25 3.52
C LEU A 14 -80.24 42.22 4.21
N LEU A 15 -80.02 43.07 5.23
CA LEU A 15 -78.79 43.11 5.99
C LEU A 15 -78.54 41.80 6.74
N GLY A 16 -79.58 41.21 7.33
CA GLY A 16 -79.49 39.92 8.00
C GLY A 16 -79.07 38.78 7.05
N VAL A 17 -79.63 38.73 5.85
CA VAL A 17 -79.26 37.74 4.82
C VAL A 17 -77.83 37.96 4.33
N ILE A 18 -77.39 39.21 4.19
CA ILE A 18 -76.01 39.54 3.79
C ILE A 18 -75.02 39.11 4.87
N ASP A 19 -75.29 39.38 6.15
CA ASP A 19 -74.42 39.00 7.26
C ASP A 19 -74.31 37.46 7.38
N GLU A 20 -75.43 36.74 7.21
CA GLU A 20 -75.41 35.27 7.18
C GLU A 20 -74.59 34.74 6.00
N SER A 21 -74.76 35.30 4.80
CA SER A 21 -73.98 34.94 3.61
C SER A 21 -72.48 35.22 3.79
N LEU A 22 -72.12 36.36 4.38
CA LEU A 22 -70.72 36.73 4.67
C LEU A 22 -70.10 35.79 5.70
N ALA A 23 -70.85 35.42 6.75
CA ALA A 23 -70.38 34.49 7.78
C ALA A 23 -70.10 33.09 7.20
N VAL A 24 -70.96 32.61 6.30
CA VAL A 24 -70.76 31.34 5.59
C VAL A 24 -69.50 31.37 4.72
N GLU A 25 -69.30 32.44 3.93
CA GLU A 25 -68.13 32.56 3.05
C GLU A 25 -66.81 32.66 3.84
N ILE A 26 -66.79 33.42 4.94
CA ILE A 26 -65.62 33.52 5.84
C ILE A 26 -65.29 32.14 6.45
N SER A 27 -66.31 31.40 6.90
CA SER A 27 -66.13 30.04 7.43
C SER A 27 -65.60 29.06 6.37
N GLU A 28 -66.07 29.14 5.12
CA GLU A 28 -65.54 28.32 4.03
C GLU A 28 -64.07 28.65 3.72
N ILE A 29 -63.70 29.93 3.73
CA ILE A 29 -62.32 30.38 3.49
C ILE A 29 -61.38 29.86 4.60
N ASP A 30 -61.77 29.98 5.88
CA ASP A 30 -60.97 29.49 7.01
C ASP A 30 -60.76 27.96 6.96
N GLN A 31 -61.78 27.21 6.55
CA GLN A 31 -61.65 25.76 6.32
C GLN A 31 -60.69 25.42 5.17
N ARG A 32 -60.69 26.20 4.09
CA ARG A 32 -59.74 26.01 2.97
C ARG A 32 -58.31 26.36 3.40
N GLU A 33 -58.11 27.46 4.13
CA GLU A 33 -56.80 27.85 4.62
C GLU A 33 -56.21 26.81 5.59
N SER A 34 -57.01 26.33 6.54
CA SER A 34 -56.58 25.28 7.47
C SER A 34 -56.23 23.97 6.75
N PHE A 35 -57.01 23.55 5.75
CA PHE A 35 -56.70 22.39 4.92
C PHE A 35 -55.39 22.54 4.14
N VAL A 36 -55.17 23.70 3.52
CA VAL A 36 -53.93 24.02 2.80
C VAL A 36 -52.74 23.97 3.76
N ASN A 37 -52.84 24.61 4.91
CA ASN A 37 -51.78 24.63 5.91
C ASN A 37 -51.41 23.21 6.39
N VAL A 38 -52.39 22.37 6.74
CA VAL A 38 -52.15 20.98 7.14
C VAL A 38 -51.44 20.19 6.03
N THR A 39 -51.87 20.36 4.78
CA THR A 39 -51.27 19.67 3.62
C THR A 39 -49.83 20.13 3.36
N VAL A 40 -49.57 21.43 3.47
CA VAL A 40 -48.23 22.02 3.32
C VAL A 40 -47.31 21.51 4.43
N PHE A 41 -47.72 21.56 5.70
CA PHE A 41 -46.90 21.07 6.82
C PHE A 41 -46.61 19.56 6.72
N LYS A 42 -47.59 18.76 6.29
CA LYS A 42 -47.39 17.32 6.06
C LYS A 42 -46.38 17.07 4.95
N SER A 43 -46.47 17.81 3.85
CA SER A 43 -45.55 17.71 2.72
C SER A 43 -44.13 18.09 3.12
N ILE A 44 -43.97 19.19 3.87
CA ILE A 44 -42.67 19.64 4.41
C ILE A 44 -42.06 18.57 5.32
N ARG A 45 -42.84 17.97 6.23
CA ARG A 45 -42.34 16.88 7.09
C ARG A 45 -41.85 15.68 6.28
N ILE A 46 -42.59 15.27 5.25
CA ILE A 46 -42.20 14.15 4.37
C ILE A 46 -40.89 14.48 3.66
N ILE A 47 -40.74 15.70 3.14
CA ILE A 47 -39.49 16.15 2.49
C ILE A 47 -38.32 16.07 3.47
N PHE A 48 -38.48 16.55 4.71
CA PHE A 48 -37.42 16.46 5.72
C PHE A 48 -37.04 15.02 6.06
N VAL A 49 -38.02 14.12 6.16
CA VAL A 49 -37.77 12.69 6.39
C VAL A 49 -36.97 12.09 5.23
N ILE A 50 -37.34 12.39 3.99
CA ILE A 50 -36.61 11.92 2.79
C ILE A 50 -35.18 12.43 2.80
N ILE A 51 -34.97 13.73 3.04
CA ILE A 51 -33.63 14.34 3.10
C ILE A 51 -32.78 13.68 4.19
N PHE A 52 -33.37 13.45 5.37
CA PHE A 52 -32.68 12.80 6.47
C PHE A 52 -32.18 11.40 6.10
N PHE A 53 -33.04 10.57 5.51
CA PHE A 53 -32.63 9.23 5.06
C PHE A 53 -31.64 9.27 3.90
N PHE A 54 -31.75 10.26 3.00
CA PHE A 54 -30.81 10.43 1.91
C PHE A 54 -29.40 10.78 2.41
N ILE A 55 -29.30 11.68 3.40
CA ILE A 55 -28.03 12.00 4.06
C ILE A 55 -27.45 10.76 4.74
N LEU A 56 -28.29 9.99 5.45
CA LEU A 56 -27.86 8.76 6.11
C LEU A 56 -27.32 7.74 5.10
N LEU A 57 -27.98 7.58 3.95
CA LEU A 57 -27.54 6.72 2.86
C LEU A 57 -26.20 7.17 2.29
N LEU A 58 -26.01 8.47 2.04
CA LEU A 58 -24.73 9.01 1.55
C LEU A 58 -23.58 8.74 2.52
N LEU A 59 -23.82 8.93 3.83
CA LEU A 59 -22.82 8.62 4.85
C LEU A 59 -22.48 7.13 4.88
N LEU A 60 -23.49 6.26 4.77
CA LEU A 60 -23.30 4.81 4.72
C LEU A 60 -22.47 4.40 3.50
N VAL A 61 -22.81 4.89 2.30
CA VAL A 61 -22.07 4.61 1.06
C VAL A 61 -20.64 5.13 1.16
N GLY A 62 -20.43 6.35 1.64
CA GLY A 62 -19.10 6.92 1.85
C GLY A 62 -18.24 6.09 2.81
N PHE A 63 -18.84 5.62 3.91
CA PHE A 63 -18.18 4.74 4.86
C PHE A 63 -17.79 3.39 4.24
N LEU A 64 -18.69 2.77 3.46
CA LEU A 64 -18.41 1.50 2.77
C LEU A 64 -17.30 1.66 1.72
N LEU A 65 -17.35 2.70 0.90
CA LEU A 65 -16.31 2.99 -0.10
C LEU A 65 -14.94 3.23 0.55
N SER A 66 -14.91 3.99 1.66
CA SER A 66 -13.68 4.22 2.40
C SER A 66 -13.08 2.89 2.89
N ARG A 67 -13.91 2.02 3.47
CA ARG A 67 -13.46 0.76 4.05
C ARG A 67 -13.09 -0.31 3.03
N SER A 68 -13.87 -0.46 1.96
CA SER A 68 -13.69 -1.51 0.96
C SER A 68 -12.73 -1.15 -0.16
N ILE A 69 -12.45 0.14 -0.40
CA ILE A 69 -11.60 0.56 -1.52
C ILE A 69 -10.44 1.42 -1.02
N LEU A 70 -10.75 2.53 -0.36
CA LEU A 70 -9.75 3.56 -0.07
C LEU A 70 -8.67 3.09 0.92
N ILE A 71 -9.08 2.37 1.97
CA ILE A 71 -8.15 1.82 2.98
C ILE A 71 -7.24 0.72 2.38
N PRO A 72 -7.76 -0.32 1.69
CA PRO A 72 -6.92 -1.31 1.02
C PRO A 72 -5.95 -0.69 0.01
N LEU A 73 -6.43 0.26 -0.81
CA LEU A 73 -5.60 0.93 -1.81
C LEU A 73 -4.42 1.67 -1.17
N LYS A 74 -4.69 2.40 -0.08
CA LYS A 74 -3.65 3.13 0.65
C LYS A 74 -2.62 2.21 1.30
N LYS A 75 -3.04 1.06 1.84
CA LYS A 75 -2.11 0.05 2.37
C LYS A 75 -1.13 -0.44 1.30
N ILE A 76 -1.63 -0.74 0.10
CA ILE A 76 -0.77 -1.17 -1.02
C ILE A 76 0.18 -0.05 -1.44
N GLU A 77 -0.31 1.20 -1.52
CA GLU A 77 0.53 2.38 -1.80
C GLU A 77 1.66 2.52 -0.79
N ASP A 78 1.34 2.50 0.51
CA ASP A 78 2.30 2.67 1.60
C ASP A 78 3.38 1.56 1.57
N VAL A 79 2.97 0.31 1.38
CA VAL A 79 3.94 -0.81 1.25
C VAL A 79 4.78 -0.66 -0.01
N SER A 80 4.18 -0.23 -1.13
CA SER A 80 4.92 -0.02 -2.38
C SER A 80 5.99 1.07 -2.24
N VAL A 81 5.71 2.14 -1.49
CA VAL A 81 6.68 3.19 -1.18
C VAL A 81 7.86 2.63 -0.39
N GLU A 82 7.63 1.79 0.61
CA GLU A 82 8.71 1.18 1.39
C GLU A 82 9.51 0.15 0.59
N VAL A 83 8.85 -0.62 -0.26
CA VAL A 83 9.49 -1.54 -1.21
C VAL A 83 10.41 -0.79 -2.17
N SER A 84 10.03 0.41 -2.62
CA SER A 84 10.88 1.25 -3.47
C SER A 84 12.19 1.69 -2.78
N LYS A 85 12.22 1.69 -1.45
CA LYS A 85 13.41 1.99 -0.64
C LYS A 85 14.26 0.74 -0.35
N GLY A 86 13.88 -0.42 -0.90
CA GLY A 86 14.57 -1.70 -0.72
C GLY A 86 14.11 -2.50 0.50
N ASN A 87 13.01 -2.12 1.14
CA ASN A 87 12.43 -2.88 2.25
C ASN A 87 11.39 -3.89 1.73
N PHE A 88 11.83 -5.14 1.53
CA PHE A 88 10.98 -6.23 1.00
C PHE A 88 10.36 -7.13 2.09
N ASP A 89 10.58 -6.82 3.36
CA ASP A 89 10.04 -7.59 4.49
C ASP A 89 8.57 -7.27 4.80
N LEU A 90 8.03 -6.24 4.15
CA LEU A 90 6.67 -5.76 4.37
C LEU A 90 5.65 -6.55 3.58
N LYS A 91 4.41 -6.50 4.09
CA LYS A 91 3.23 -7.17 3.54
C LYS A 91 2.04 -6.22 3.63
N SER A 92 1.19 -6.26 2.62
CA SER A 92 -0.04 -5.47 2.59
C SER A 92 -1.07 -5.94 3.63
N ASN A 93 -1.09 -7.24 3.97
CA ASN A 93 -1.93 -7.82 5.03
C ASN A 93 -3.39 -7.31 4.95
N ILE A 94 -3.97 -7.34 3.76
CA ILE A 94 -5.39 -7.00 3.57
C ILE A 94 -6.17 -8.30 3.71
N ASP A 95 -6.87 -8.41 4.82
CA ASP A 95 -7.79 -9.51 5.10
C ASP A 95 -9.18 -9.11 4.58
N SER A 96 -9.49 -9.56 3.36
CA SER A 96 -10.73 -9.27 2.66
C SER A 96 -11.08 -10.42 1.73
N ASP A 97 -12.37 -10.73 1.58
CA ASP A 97 -12.86 -11.81 0.71
C ASP A 97 -13.20 -11.31 -0.72
N ASP A 98 -12.71 -10.13 -1.08
CA ASP A 98 -12.96 -9.46 -2.37
C ASP A 98 -11.69 -9.40 -3.25
N GLU A 99 -11.77 -8.66 -4.35
CA GLU A 99 -10.66 -8.47 -5.29
C GLU A 99 -9.43 -7.84 -4.63
N PHE A 100 -9.59 -7.07 -3.55
CA PHE A 100 -8.46 -6.46 -2.84
C PHE A 100 -7.74 -7.47 -1.95
N GLY A 101 -8.44 -8.45 -1.38
CA GLY A 101 -7.79 -9.57 -0.70
C GLY A 101 -7.00 -10.45 -1.66
N HIS A 102 -7.58 -10.77 -2.83
CA HIS A 102 -6.87 -11.49 -3.87
C HIS A 102 -5.64 -10.71 -4.37
N LEU A 103 -5.79 -9.40 -4.61
CA LEU A 103 -4.69 -8.54 -5.03
C LEU A 103 -3.59 -8.49 -3.96
N SER A 104 -3.96 -8.39 -2.69
CA SER A 104 -3.03 -8.42 -1.56
C SER A 104 -2.22 -9.71 -1.52
N PHE A 105 -2.86 -10.87 -1.70
CA PHE A 105 -2.17 -12.15 -1.77
C PHE A 105 -1.14 -12.22 -2.91
N ILE A 106 -1.52 -11.77 -4.11
CA ILE A 106 -0.60 -11.72 -5.26
C ILE A 106 0.55 -10.75 -5.01
N PHE A 107 0.23 -9.55 -4.53
CA PHE A 107 1.21 -8.51 -4.25
C PHE A 107 2.23 -8.98 -3.20
N ASP A 108 1.75 -9.56 -2.11
CA ASP A 108 2.60 -10.10 -1.04
C ASP A 108 3.50 -11.24 -1.55
N SER A 109 2.99 -12.10 -2.43
CA SER A 109 3.78 -13.16 -3.06
C SER A 109 4.87 -12.61 -3.97
N MET A 110 4.57 -11.54 -4.73
CA MET A 110 5.56 -10.84 -5.54
C MET A 110 6.68 -10.25 -4.68
N LEU A 111 6.36 -9.68 -3.51
CA LEU A 111 7.37 -9.15 -2.59
C LEU A 111 8.31 -10.24 -2.07
N ASP A 112 7.79 -11.44 -1.76
CA ASP A 112 8.64 -12.57 -1.36
C ASP A 112 9.62 -12.98 -2.47
N ASP A 113 9.15 -12.99 -3.71
CA ASP A 113 9.99 -13.36 -4.85
C ASP A 113 11.06 -12.31 -5.15
N ILE A 114 10.73 -11.02 -5.01
CA ILE A 114 11.71 -9.92 -5.09
C ILE A 114 12.76 -10.10 -3.98
N LYS A 115 12.33 -10.33 -2.74
CA LYS A 115 13.23 -10.56 -1.61
C LYS A 115 14.19 -11.72 -1.85
N LYS A 116 13.68 -12.87 -2.31
CA LYS A 116 14.50 -14.05 -2.63
C LYS A 116 15.53 -13.74 -3.71
N LYS A 117 15.14 -13.05 -4.78
CA LYS A 117 16.06 -12.66 -5.87
C LYS A 117 17.15 -11.72 -5.37
N PHE A 118 16.80 -10.75 -4.54
CA PHE A 118 17.75 -9.81 -3.96
C PHE A 118 18.79 -10.50 -3.06
N GLU A 119 18.33 -11.40 -2.17
CA GLU A 119 19.22 -12.20 -1.32
C GLU A 119 20.13 -13.13 -2.14
N LEU A 120 19.61 -13.73 -3.20
CA LEU A 120 20.40 -14.57 -4.10
C LEU A 120 21.50 -13.78 -4.81
N GLU A 121 21.19 -12.58 -5.30
CA GLU A 121 22.18 -11.71 -5.94
C GLU A 121 23.29 -11.30 -4.95
N LYS A 122 22.91 -10.95 -3.72
CA LYS A 122 23.85 -10.61 -2.65
C LYS A 122 24.75 -11.79 -2.30
N TYR A 123 24.20 -12.99 -2.23
CA TYR A 123 24.97 -14.21 -2.00
C TYR A 123 25.92 -14.51 -3.16
N SER A 124 25.47 -14.34 -4.40
CA SER A 124 26.30 -14.52 -5.61
C SER A 124 27.51 -13.59 -5.61
N LYS A 125 27.30 -12.29 -5.35
CA LYS A 125 28.40 -11.31 -5.23
C LYS A 125 29.41 -11.69 -4.16
N LYS A 126 28.94 -12.10 -2.98
CA LYS A 126 29.80 -12.55 -1.89
C LYS A 126 30.60 -13.80 -2.25
N LEU A 127 29.99 -14.72 -3.00
CA LEU A 127 30.67 -15.93 -3.47
C LEU A 127 31.75 -15.60 -4.51
N GLU A 128 31.47 -14.70 -5.45
CA GLU A 128 32.45 -14.22 -6.43
C GLU A 128 33.67 -13.59 -5.77
N GLU A 129 33.47 -12.74 -4.75
CA GLU A 129 34.56 -12.15 -3.97
C GLU A 129 35.41 -13.23 -3.29
N LYS A 130 34.77 -14.20 -2.65
CA LYS A 130 35.46 -15.29 -1.96
C LYS A 130 36.22 -16.19 -2.94
N VAL A 131 35.65 -16.48 -4.12
CA VAL A 131 36.34 -17.23 -5.18
C VAL A 131 37.58 -16.47 -5.64
N LYS A 132 37.48 -15.14 -5.83
CA LYS A 132 38.61 -14.30 -6.23
C LYS A 132 39.72 -14.30 -5.19
N GLU A 133 39.39 -14.17 -3.91
CA GLU A 133 40.36 -14.26 -2.81
C GLU A 133 41.07 -15.62 -2.80
N ARG A 134 40.32 -16.72 -2.86
CA ARG A 134 40.90 -18.07 -2.82
C ARG A 134 41.71 -18.40 -4.06
N THR A 135 41.31 -17.90 -5.23
CA THR A 135 42.11 -18.06 -6.46
C THR A 135 43.44 -17.32 -6.34
N LYS A 136 43.45 -16.12 -5.74
CA LYS A 136 44.69 -15.37 -5.49
C LYS A 136 45.59 -16.08 -4.49
N GLU A 137 45.05 -16.56 -3.38
CA GLU A 137 45.80 -17.32 -2.36
C GLU A 137 46.42 -18.59 -2.96
N LEU A 138 45.66 -19.30 -3.81
CA LEU A 138 46.14 -20.48 -4.49
C LEU A 138 47.27 -20.17 -5.49
N ASP A 139 47.17 -19.08 -6.24
CA ASP A 139 48.23 -18.61 -7.16
C ASP A 139 49.51 -18.23 -6.40
N GLU A 140 49.38 -17.54 -5.27
CA GLU A 140 50.53 -17.20 -4.40
C GLU A 140 51.20 -18.47 -3.86
N LYS A 141 50.42 -19.46 -3.42
CA LYS A 141 50.94 -20.74 -2.93
C LYS A 141 51.58 -21.58 -4.03
N ASN A 142 51.01 -21.58 -5.24
CA ASN A 142 51.63 -22.25 -6.39
C ASN A 142 52.98 -21.63 -6.74
N LYS A 143 53.07 -20.31 -6.78
CA LYS A 143 54.34 -19.59 -7.01
C LYS A 143 55.38 -19.87 -5.91
N GLU A 144 54.95 -19.95 -4.66
CA GLU A 144 55.82 -20.31 -3.53
C GLU A 144 56.34 -21.75 -3.67
N LEU A 145 55.47 -22.69 -4.08
CA LEU A 145 55.85 -24.07 -4.34
C LEU A 145 56.83 -24.19 -5.51
N GLU A 146 56.59 -23.48 -6.61
CA GLU A 146 57.51 -23.42 -7.76
C GLU A 146 58.89 -22.91 -7.36
N ARG A 147 58.97 -21.80 -6.60
CA ARG A 147 60.24 -21.29 -6.07
C ARG A 147 60.95 -22.32 -5.19
N THR A 148 60.20 -22.98 -4.31
CA THR A 148 60.77 -24.02 -3.43
C THR A 148 61.33 -25.19 -4.24
N LEU A 149 60.68 -25.58 -5.34
CA LEU A 149 61.18 -26.62 -6.25
C LEU A 149 62.45 -26.16 -6.98
N GLU A 150 62.49 -24.93 -7.50
CA GLU A 150 63.68 -24.36 -8.13
C GLU A 150 64.87 -24.29 -7.18
N ASP A 151 64.66 -23.83 -5.95
CA ASP A 151 65.65 -23.79 -4.88
C ASP A 151 66.18 -25.20 -4.58
N PHE A 152 65.29 -26.19 -4.51
CA PHE A 152 65.66 -27.58 -4.28
C PHE A 152 66.49 -28.18 -5.43
N TYR A 153 66.13 -27.92 -6.69
CA TYR A 153 66.92 -28.36 -7.85
C TYR A 153 68.32 -27.74 -7.86
N THR A 154 68.41 -26.44 -7.62
CA THR A 154 69.68 -25.70 -7.56
C THR A 154 70.56 -26.23 -6.44
N LEU A 155 69.98 -26.48 -5.27
CA LEU A 155 70.66 -27.10 -4.14
C LEU A 155 71.18 -28.50 -4.50
N ARG A 156 70.39 -29.31 -5.21
CA ARG A 156 70.79 -30.67 -5.60
C ARG A 156 71.97 -30.66 -6.58
N ILE A 157 71.98 -29.75 -7.55
CA ILE A 157 73.08 -29.60 -8.52
C ILE A 157 74.36 -29.16 -7.81
N THR A 158 74.27 -28.12 -6.97
CA THR A 158 75.44 -27.61 -6.23
C THR A 158 76.02 -28.63 -5.25
N MET A 159 75.19 -29.44 -4.59
CA MET A 159 75.69 -30.55 -3.76
C MET A 159 76.42 -31.62 -4.58
N GLN A 160 75.92 -31.93 -5.78
CA GLN A 160 76.54 -32.93 -6.66
C GLN A 160 77.90 -32.45 -7.17
N GLU A 161 78.01 -31.20 -7.63
CA GLU A 161 79.29 -30.59 -8.02
C GLU A 161 80.31 -30.57 -6.87
N LYS A 162 79.85 -30.30 -5.64
CA LYS A 162 80.72 -30.24 -4.46
C LYS A 162 81.25 -31.63 -4.08
N LEU A 163 80.45 -32.67 -4.21
CA LEU A 163 80.88 -34.06 -4.01
C LEU A 163 81.95 -34.45 -5.03
N GLU A 164 81.74 -34.15 -6.32
CA GLU A 164 82.73 -34.40 -7.37
C GLU A 164 84.04 -33.63 -7.12
N LEU A 165 83.97 -32.37 -6.68
CA LEU A 165 85.14 -31.57 -6.31
C LEU A 165 85.90 -32.10 -5.09
N ASP A 166 85.19 -32.58 -4.07
CA ASP A 166 85.80 -33.15 -2.87
C ASP A 166 86.47 -34.50 -3.16
N ASP A 167 85.91 -35.31 -4.05
CA ASP A 167 86.52 -36.56 -4.53
C ASP A 167 87.80 -36.28 -5.34
N ILE A 168 87.76 -35.31 -6.27
CA ILE A 168 88.94 -34.88 -7.04
C ILE A 168 90.04 -34.31 -6.14
N LYS A 169 89.69 -33.57 -5.09
CA LYS A 169 90.66 -33.02 -4.13
C LYS A 169 91.34 -34.13 -3.32
N LYS A 170 90.58 -35.12 -2.84
CA LYS A 170 91.13 -36.28 -2.15
C LYS A 170 92.08 -37.07 -3.05
N GLU A 171 91.69 -37.30 -4.30
CA GLU A 171 92.52 -38.01 -5.27
C GLU A 171 93.83 -37.26 -5.56
N ASN A 172 93.78 -35.93 -5.72
CA ASN A 172 94.97 -35.10 -5.89
C ASN A 172 95.87 -35.04 -4.65
N GLU A 173 95.32 -35.06 -3.43
CA GLU A 173 96.12 -35.15 -2.20
C GLU A 173 96.83 -36.50 -2.05
N VAL A 174 96.20 -37.58 -2.49
CA VAL A 174 96.83 -38.92 -2.53
C VAL A 174 97.97 -38.94 -3.54
N ILE A 175 97.78 -38.36 -4.73
CA ILE A 175 98.83 -38.24 -5.76
C ILE A 175 100.01 -37.37 -5.28
N LYS A 176 99.76 -36.28 -4.55
CA LYS A 176 100.83 -35.41 -4.00
C LYS A 176 101.64 -36.00 -2.85
N LYS A 177 101.13 -37.03 -2.17
CA LYS A 177 101.81 -37.72 -1.06
C LYS A 177 102.55 -39.00 -1.48
N SER A 178 102.45 -39.40 -2.75
CA SER A 178 103.26 -40.45 -3.38
C SER A 178 104.48 -39.86 -4.08
#